data_AF-A0A7S6MK53-F1
#
_entry.id   AF-A0A7S6MK53-F1
#
_cell.length_a   1.000
_cell.length_b   1.000
_cell.length_c   1.000
_cell.angle_alpha   90.00
_cell.angle_beta   90.00
_cell.angle_gamma   90.00
#
_symmetry.space_group_name_H-M   'P 1'
#
loop_
_entity.id
_entity.type
_entity.pdbx_description
1 polymer ?
#
loop_
_entity_poly.entity_id
_entity_poly.type
_entity_poly.pdbx_seq_one_letter_code
_entity_poly.pdbx_strand_id
1 'polypeptide(L)'
;MSENSPESTENKAASDFSTWITKWIKANPLWAAAHALNFLAAIFLYASKDSDTHILPVVIFLCIIFVQIYTDPIEPLPTAESDRDERKRIEDQRSRQRNKWMIFAYSFMLISLLLTFYPFINPLFSFAEKTPGKSDGTVQQESTGQEQIKSEEGRYLKTLRERPIAVFVGCSLDPQAKTLLCPEPEAKTKAKTEAQAEDKAESDSQSSPKAENAGKAQNPESGTIGSAWVINIGGYIKTCKLDTDKDFGKSVTCQVKDGLLIPLYFIILALMGGSISLTRRLPELQKQAGSEHIATEQQPKLSQYEFREHLIFQMVQYISAPLLAILAYYLIEPGNITNSVVLAFTAGFASETILLMVRSIANKITPGSGEALQYGAIAGVITIQGTAAKKAEVFLTELPQTHSIADEQGFYVLSNVPVGEHSISVKSSDNGAILKKDTVKIERAQAIVKKNMAITAQDGGQK
;
A
#
# COMPACT_ATOMS: atom_id res chain seq x y z
N MET A 1 -39.70 39.03 21.92
CA MET A 1 -39.64 38.06 20.80
C MET A 1 -39.31 38.85 19.55
N SER A 2 -38.03 38.92 19.19
CA SER A 2 -37.57 39.57 17.95
C SER A 2 -37.14 38.46 17.02
N GLU A 3 -37.81 38.34 15.88
CA GLU A 3 -37.47 37.42 14.80
C GLU A 3 -36.08 37.78 14.25
N ASN A 4 -35.11 36.90 14.46
CA ASN A 4 -33.85 36.96 13.74
C ASN A 4 -34.07 36.37 12.35
N SER A 5 -34.07 37.26 11.34
CA SER A 5 -34.17 36.88 9.94
C SER A 5 -32.90 36.12 9.49
N PRO A 6 -33.03 34.90 8.91
CA PRO A 6 -31.91 34.04 8.51
C PRO A 6 -31.08 34.56 7.32
N GLU A 7 -31.50 35.65 6.66
CA GLU A 7 -30.85 36.18 5.45
C GLU A 7 -29.49 36.85 5.72
N SER A 8 -29.20 37.24 6.97
CA SER A 8 -27.95 37.94 7.32
C SER A 8 -26.73 37.02 7.50
N THR A 9 -26.95 35.73 7.77
CA THR A 9 -25.89 34.76 8.06
C THR A 9 -25.22 34.19 6.81
N GLU A 10 -25.95 34.06 5.70
CA GLU A 10 -25.46 33.45 4.46
C GLU A 10 -24.48 34.38 3.71
N ASN A 11 -24.81 35.67 3.64
CA ASN A 11 -23.95 36.69 3.05
C ASN A 11 -22.61 36.86 3.81
N LYS A 12 -22.61 36.60 5.12
CA LYS A 12 -21.40 36.66 5.93
C LYS A 12 -20.46 35.49 5.63
N ALA A 13 -20.99 34.27 5.50
CA ALA A 13 -20.19 33.07 5.18
C ALA A 13 -19.52 33.17 3.80
N ALA A 14 -20.24 33.70 2.79
CA ALA A 14 -19.68 33.90 1.44
C ALA A 14 -18.55 34.94 1.42
N SER A 15 -18.70 36.04 2.15
CA SER A 15 -17.67 37.08 2.30
C SER A 15 -16.42 36.55 3.02
N ASP A 16 -16.62 35.79 4.11
CA ASP A 16 -15.54 35.18 4.89
C ASP A 16 -14.78 34.13 4.05
N PHE A 17 -15.48 33.38 3.19
CA PHE A 17 -14.85 32.43 2.28
C PHE A 17 -14.03 33.12 1.18
N SER A 18 -14.56 34.17 0.55
CA SER A 18 -13.85 34.92 -0.50
C SER A 18 -12.58 35.60 0.03
N THR A 19 -12.67 36.20 1.22
CA THR A 19 -11.50 36.80 1.90
C THR A 19 -10.47 35.74 2.30
N TRP A 20 -10.91 34.54 2.72
CA TRP A 20 -10.02 33.41 2.97
C TRP A 20 -9.31 32.93 1.69
N ILE A 21 -10.03 32.72 0.58
CA ILE A 21 -9.45 32.31 -0.71
C ILE A 21 -8.41 33.32 -1.17
N THR A 22 -8.75 34.61 -1.19
CA THR A 22 -7.83 35.65 -1.69
C THR A 22 -6.56 35.72 -0.85
N LYS A 23 -6.66 35.55 0.48
CA LYS A 23 -5.50 35.45 1.37
C LYS A 23 -4.68 34.20 1.09
N TRP A 24 -5.33 33.05 0.87
CA TRP A 24 -4.66 31.79 0.55
C TRP A 24 -3.93 31.84 -0.79
N ILE A 25 -4.56 32.40 -1.85
CA ILE A 25 -3.95 32.58 -3.18
C ILE A 25 -2.70 33.46 -3.08
N LYS A 26 -2.76 34.56 -2.31
CA LYS A 26 -1.60 35.44 -2.10
C LYS A 26 -0.44 34.73 -1.39
N ALA A 27 -0.76 33.85 -0.43
CA ALA A 27 0.26 33.09 0.28
C ALA A 27 0.83 31.92 -0.55
N ASN A 28 0.06 31.39 -1.50
CA ASN A 28 0.38 30.17 -2.23
C ASN A 28 0.12 30.30 -3.75
N PRO A 29 0.79 31.22 -4.45
CA PRO A 29 0.47 31.54 -5.85
C PRO A 29 0.67 30.34 -6.80
N LEU A 30 1.67 29.50 -6.54
CA LEU A 30 1.95 28.30 -7.35
C LEU A 30 0.83 27.25 -7.22
N TRP A 31 0.34 27.01 -6.00
CA TRP A 31 -0.77 26.07 -5.77
C TRP A 31 -2.07 26.58 -6.38
N ALA A 32 -2.34 27.88 -6.26
CA ALA A 32 -3.49 28.50 -6.90
C ALA A 32 -3.45 28.35 -8.43
N ALA A 33 -2.28 28.54 -9.04
CA ALA A 33 -2.09 28.33 -10.48
C ALA A 33 -2.31 26.86 -10.88
N ALA A 34 -1.81 25.90 -10.10
CA ALA A 34 -2.00 24.48 -10.36
C ALA A 34 -3.50 24.07 -10.30
N HIS A 35 -4.24 24.52 -9.29
CA HIS A 35 -5.67 24.27 -9.17
C HIS A 35 -6.46 24.94 -10.30
N ALA A 36 -6.13 26.18 -10.67
CA ALA A 36 -6.78 26.88 -11.77
C ALA A 36 -6.54 26.16 -13.11
N LEU A 37 -5.30 25.72 -13.38
CA LEU A 37 -4.95 25.00 -14.60
C LEU A 37 -5.68 23.66 -14.67
N ASN A 38 -5.75 22.91 -13.57
CA ASN A 38 -6.48 21.64 -13.51
C ASN A 38 -8.00 21.84 -13.68
N PHE A 39 -8.57 22.91 -13.10
CA PHE A 39 -9.98 23.26 -13.28
C PHE A 39 -10.30 23.64 -14.73
N LEU A 40 -9.43 24.43 -15.38
CA LEU A 40 -9.57 24.75 -16.80
C LEU A 40 -9.45 23.50 -17.68
N ALA A 41 -8.53 22.59 -17.37
CA ALA A 41 -8.41 21.30 -18.05
C ALA A 41 -9.67 20.46 -17.85
N ALA A 42 -10.26 20.46 -16.66
CA ALA A 42 -11.53 19.77 -16.38
C ALA A 42 -12.68 20.35 -17.20
N ILE A 43 -12.83 21.67 -17.28
CA ILE A 43 -13.84 22.33 -18.11
C ILE A 43 -13.62 22.00 -19.59
N PHE A 44 -12.38 22.07 -20.06
CA PHE A 44 -12.04 21.76 -21.45
C PHE A 44 -12.38 20.31 -21.80
N LEU A 45 -12.02 19.35 -20.94
CA LEU A 45 -12.35 17.93 -21.10
C LEU A 45 -13.85 17.66 -20.94
N TYR A 46 -14.57 18.47 -20.16
CA TYR A 46 -16.04 18.37 -20.05
C TYR A 46 -16.75 18.91 -21.31
N ALA A 47 -16.23 20.00 -21.89
CA ALA A 47 -16.75 20.58 -23.13
C ALA A 47 -16.41 19.73 -24.37
N SER A 48 -15.27 19.05 -24.34
CA SER A 48 -14.91 18.00 -25.28
C SER A 48 -15.84 16.82 -25.02
N LYS A 49 -16.76 16.50 -25.93
CA LYS A 49 -17.76 15.42 -25.78
C LYS A 49 -17.19 13.98 -25.63
N ASP A 50 -15.91 13.84 -25.35
CA ASP A 50 -15.23 12.56 -25.11
C ASP A 50 -15.45 12.11 -23.67
N SER A 51 -16.51 11.32 -23.48
CA SER A 51 -17.01 10.87 -22.17
C SER A 51 -16.05 10.00 -21.35
N ASP A 52 -14.95 9.54 -21.97
CA ASP A 52 -14.06 8.54 -21.36
C ASP A 52 -12.94 9.14 -20.49
N THR A 53 -12.76 10.47 -20.46
CA THR A 53 -11.62 11.11 -19.77
C THR A 53 -11.97 11.93 -18.52
N HIS A 54 -13.23 11.96 -18.10
CA HIS A 54 -13.69 12.82 -16.98
C HIS A 54 -13.07 12.49 -15.61
N ILE A 55 -12.51 11.29 -15.43
CA ILE A 55 -11.86 10.89 -14.16
C ILE A 55 -10.49 11.53 -13.99
N LEU A 56 -9.75 11.79 -15.07
CA LEU A 56 -8.36 12.23 -14.99
C LEU A 56 -8.18 13.57 -14.25
N PRO A 57 -9.00 14.62 -14.51
CA PRO A 57 -8.88 15.89 -13.76
C PRO A 57 -9.20 15.76 -12.28
N VAL A 58 -10.11 14.84 -11.91
CA VAL A 58 -10.44 14.55 -10.50
C VAL A 58 -9.24 13.91 -9.81
N VAL A 59 -8.59 12.94 -10.47
CA VAL A 59 -7.38 12.31 -9.95
C VAL A 59 -6.25 13.32 -9.80
N ILE A 60 -6.00 14.16 -10.81
CA ILE A 60 -4.98 15.20 -10.75
C ILE A 60 -5.28 16.19 -9.62
N PHE A 61 -6.55 16.58 -9.44
CA PHE A 61 -6.97 17.47 -8.35
C PHE A 61 -6.65 16.86 -6.98
N LEU A 62 -6.98 15.58 -6.80
CA LEU A 62 -6.67 14.85 -5.58
C LEU A 62 -5.16 14.76 -5.34
N CYS A 63 -4.35 14.54 -6.39
CA CYS A 63 -2.89 14.56 -6.30
C CYS A 63 -2.35 15.95 -5.90
N ILE A 64 -2.90 17.03 -6.45
CA ILE A 64 -2.49 18.40 -6.08
C ILE A 64 -2.82 18.67 -4.60
N ILE A 65 -4.02 18.31 -4.15
CA ILE A 65 -4.40 18.39 -2.73
C ILE A 65 -3.46 17.58 -1.85
N PHE A 66 -3.12 16.35 -2.28
CA PHE A 66 -2.19 15.48 -1.59
C PHE A 66 -0.85 16.19 -1.40
N VAL A 67 -0.22 16.68 -2.48
CA VAL A 67 1.10 17.31 -2.37
C VAL A 67 1.02 18.60 -1.56
N GLN A 68 -0.05 19.39 -1.71
CA GLN A 68 -0.21 20.63 -0.96
C GLN A 68 -0.26 20.39 0.55
N ILE A 69 -1.13 19.48 1.01
CA ILE A 69 -1.23 19.09 2.43
C ILE A 69 0.13 18.58 2.91
N TYR A 70 0.85 17.87 2.05
CA TYR A 70 2.19 17.38 2.36
C TYR A 70 3.25 18.48 2.47
N THR A 71 3.18 19.52 1.66
CA THR A 71 4.20 20.57 1.66
C THR A 71 4.00 21.63 2.73
N ASP A 72 2.86 21.64 3.43
CA ASP A 72 2.59 22.61 4.48
C ASP A 72 3.69 22.57 5.56
N PRO A 73 4.44 23.68 5.76
CA PRO A 73 5.57 23.71 6.68
C PRO A 73 5.11 23.61 8.14
N ILE A 74 5.91 22.90 8.93
CA ILE A 74 5.71 22.78 10.38
C ILE A 74 6.55 23.88 11.04
N GLU A 75 5.90 24.78 11.78
CA GLU A 75 6.61 25.77 12.59
C GLU A 75 7.35 25.08 13.75
N PRO A 76 8.68 25.26 13.89
CA PRO A 76 9.43 24.69 15.01
C PRO A 76 9.01 25.33 16.35
N LEU A 77 9.21 24.60 17.45
CA LEU A 77 8.95 25.16 18.77
C LEU A 77 10.03 26.20 19.04
N PRO A 78 9.66 27.40 19.50
CA PRO A 78 10.64 28.38 19.92
C PRO A 78 11.40 27.83 21.14
N THR A 79 12.64 28.27 21.29
CA THR A 79 13.59 27.81 22.31
C THR A 79 13.09 28.06 23.74
N ALA A 80 13.82 27.53 24.72
CA ALA A 80 13.44 27.48 26.14
C ALA A 80 12.99 28.83 26.75
N GLU A 81 13.38 29.95 26.15
CA GLU A 81 13.14 31.33 26.62
C GLU A 81 11.86 32.00 26.07
N SER A 82 11.09 31.34 25.20
CA SER A 82 9.87 31.92 24.63
C SER A 82 8.73 32.10 25.65
N ASP A 83 7.92 33.13 25.46
CA ASP A 83 6.72 33.39 26.27
C ASP A 83 5.75 32.18 26.30
N ARG A 84 5.11 31.96 27.45
CA ARG A 84 4.20 30.82 27.69
C ARG A 84 2.99 30.88 26.76
N ASP A 85 2.52 32.08 26.46
CA ASP A 85 1.38 32.31 25.58
C ASP A 85 1.74 32.03 24.11
N GLU A 86 2.96 32.36 23.69
CA GLU A 86 3.47 32.06 22.36
C GLU A 86 3.59 30.54 22.14
N ARG A 87 4.08 29.80 23.14
CA ARG A 87 4.08 28.33 23.08
C ARG A 87 2.69 27.74 22.95
N LYS A 88 1.72 28.26 23.71
CA LYS A 88 0.33 27.78 23.64
C LYS A 88 -0.27 28.04 22.26
N ARG A 89 -0.03 29.23 21.69
CA ARG A 89 -0.47 29.58 20.35
C ARG A 89 0.12 28.65 19.29
N ILE A 90 1.41 28.35 19.36
CA ILE A 90 2.09 27.44 18.43
C ILE A 90 1.54 26.01 18.59
N GLU A 91 1.36 25.52 19.80
CA GLU A 91 0.78 24.19 20.03
C GLU A 91 -0.67 24.09 19.51
N ASP A 92 -1.48 25.14 19.64
CA ASP A 92 -2.83 25.21 19.06
C ASP A 92 -2.80 25.19 17.53
N GLN A 93 -1.80 25.82 16.91
CA GLN A 93 -1.58 25.78 15.46
C GLN A 93 -1.22 24.36 15.00
N ARG A 94 -0.34 23.69 15.75
CA ARG A 94 0.09 22.31 15.48
C ARG A 94 -1.02 21.31 15.68
N SER A 95 -1.84 21.48 16.71
CA SER A 95 -3.04 20.67 16.94
C SER A 95 -4.00 20.75 15.76
N ARG A 96 -4.24 21.96 15.24
CA ARG A 96 -5.04 22.17 14.03
C ARG A 96 -4.42 21.51 12.80
N GLN A 97 -3.10 21.60 12.63
CA GLN A 97 -2.40 20.87 11.56
C GLN A 97 -2.61 19.36 11.71
N ARG A 98 -2.31 18.77 12.88
CA ARG A 98 -2.53 17.33 13.15
C ARG A 98 -3.95 16.89 12.77
N ASN A 99 -4.96 17.67 13.17
CA ASN A 99 -6.34 17.35 12.82
C ASN A 99 -6.60 17.37 11.30
N LYS A 100 -6.05 18.34 10.57
CA LYS A 100 -6.15 18.37 9.10
C LYS A 100 -5.53 17.12 8.47
N TRP A 101 -4.35 16.71 8.93
CA TRP A 101 -3.67 15.49 8.47
C TRP A 101 -4.47 14.22 8.76
N MET A 102 -5.13 14.15 9.91
CA MET A 102 -6.01 13.04 10.28
C MET A 102 -7.26 12.98 9.39
N ILE A 103 -7.97 14.11 9.23
CA ILE A 103 -9.12 14.20 8.33
C ILE A 103 -8.72 13.78 6.92
N PHE A 104 -7.56 14.24 6.46
CA PHE A 104 -7.03 13.87 5.17
C PHE A 104 -6.80 12.36 5.03
N ALA A 105 -6.15 11.72 6.01
CA ALA A 105 -5.89 10.28 5.98
C ALA A 105 -7.18 9.45 5.95
N TYR A 106 -8.20 9.82 6.75
CA TYR A 106 -9.51 9.17 6.71
C TYR A 106 -10.24 9.40 5.39
N SER A 107 -10.26 10.64 4.89
CA SER A 107 -10.86 10.96 3.59
C SER A 107 -10.18 10.19 2.47
N PHE A 108 -8.85 10.10 2.48
CA PHE A 108 -8.08 9.33 1.50
C PHE A 108 -8.44 7.84 1.53
N MET A 109 -8.53 7.25 2.71
CA MET A 109 -8.95 5.86 2.89
C MET A 109 -10.37 5.62 2.33
N LEU A 110 -11.33 6.48 2.70
CA LEU A 110 -12.72 6.37 2.26
C LEU A 110 -12.86 6.57 0.75
N ILE A 111 -12.20 7.58 0.18
CA ILE A 111 -12.19 7.83 -1.27
C ILE A 111 -11.58 6.65 -2.00
N SER A 112 -10.47 6.09 -1.51
CA SER A 112 -9.83 4.94 -2.14
C SER A 112 -10.74 3.71 -2.13
N LEU A 113 -11.43 3.45 -1.01
CA LEU A 113 -12.44 2.39 -0.95
C LEU A 113 -13.59 2.67 -1.93
N LEU A 114 -14.13 3.90 -1.94
CA LEU A 114 -15.21 4.30 -2.84
C LEU A 114 -14.81 4.13 -4.31
N LEU A 115 -13.61 4.56 -4.71
CA LEU A 115 -13.09 4.39 -6.07
C LEU A 115 -12.93 2.90 -6.44
N THR A 116 -12.58 2.06 -5.47
CA THR A 116 -12.49 0.61 -5.68
C THR A 116 -13.87 -0.01 -5.90
N PHE A 117 -14.89 0.50 -5.18
CA PHE A 117 -16.28 0.07 -5.37
C PHE A 117 -16.99 0.78 -6.54
N TYR A 118 -16.43 1.87 -7.05
CA TYR A 118 -17.07 2.72 -8.07
C TYR A 118 -17.52 1.93 -9.31
N PRO A 119 -16.75 0.98 -9.88
CA PRO A 119 -17.20 0.18 -11.01
C PRO A 119 -18.46 -0.65 -10.73
N PHE A 120 -18.77 -0.94 -9.47
CA PHE A 120 -19.96 -1.69 -9.07
C PHE A 120 -21.16 -0.80 -8.79
N ILE A 121 -20.90 0.45 -8.38
CA ILE A 121 -21.96 1.42 -8.09
C ILE A 121 -22.39 2.14 -9.38
N ASN A 122 -21.46 2.43 -10.30
CA ASN A 122 -21.75 3.15 -11.55
C ASN A 122 -22.83 2.49 -12.44
N PRO A 123 -22.87 1.16 -12.65
CA PRO A 123 -23.98 0.54 -13.39
C PRO A 123 -25.34 0.75 -12.71
N LEU A 124 -25.41 0.92 -11.38
CA LEU A 124 -26.68 1.25 -10.70
C LEU A 124 -27.20 2.66 -11.04
N PHE A 125 -26.31 3.59 -11.40
CA PHE A 125 -26.68 4.96 -11.79
C PHE A 125 -26.98 5.10 -13.29
N SER A 126 -26.40 4.26 -14.15
CA SER A 126 -26.71 4.29 -15.59
C SER A 126 -28.10 3.73 -15.94
N PHE A 127 -28.71 2.93 -15.06
CA PHE A 127 -30.11 2.48 -15.24
C PHE A 127 -31.14 3.56 -14.89
N ALA A 128 -30.77 4.58 -14.09
CA ALA A 128 -31.69 5.63 -13.67
C ALA A 128 -31.97 6.68 -14.77
N GLU A 129 -31.16 6.73 -15.83
CA GLU A 129 -31.28 7.73 -16.90
C GLU A 129 -32.08 7.23 -18.13
N LYS A 130 -32.84 6.14 -17.99
CA LYS A 130 -33.90 5.79 -18.94
C LYS A 130 -35.25 6.24 -18.40
N THR A 131 -35.52 7.54 -18.45
CA THR A 131 -36.90 8.03 -18.34
C THR A 131 -37.67 7.62 -19.60
N PRO A 132 -38.76 6.85 -19.49
CA PRO A 132 -39.61 6.53 -20.63
C PRO A 132 -40.57 7.72 -20.83
N GLY A 133 -40.50 8.42 -21.95
CA GLY A 133 -41.48 9.47 -22.21
C GLY A 133 -41.14 10.46 -23.29
N LYS A 134 -41.11 10.01 -24.55
CA LYS A 134 -41.65 10.84 -25.62
C LYS A 134 -42.26 9.94 -26.68
N SER A 135 -43.57 9.72 -26.53
CA SER A 135 -44.40 9.34 -27.66
C SER A 135 -44.46 10.55 -28.59
N ASP A 136 -43.89 10.45 -29.77
CA ASP A 136 -44.46 11.10 -30.93
C ASP A 136 -44.53 10.05 -32.03
N GLY A 137 -45.76 9.69 -32.36
CA GLY A 137 -46.04 8.80 -33.47
C GLY A 137 -45.65 9.50 -34.76
N THR A 138 -44.89 8.81 -35.60
CA THR A 138 -45.10 8.84 -37.05
C THR A 138 -44.66 7.51 -37.60
N VAL A 139 -45.64 6.81 -38.17
CA VAL A 139 -45.50 5.62 -38.97
C VAL A 139 -44.71 5.97 -40.24
N GLN A 140 -43.55 5.35 -40.44
CA GLN A 140 -43.15 4.88 -41.76
C GLN A 140 -42.47 3.51 -41.64
N GLN A 141 -43.04 2.59 -42.40
CA GLN A 141 -42.65 1.21 -42.62
C GLN A 141 -41.91 1.12 -43.97
N GLU A 142 -41.10 0.07 -44.13
CA GLU A 142 -40.23 -0.30 -45.28
C GLU A 142 -38.81 0.29 -45.22
N SER A 143 -37.71 -0.47 -45.38
CA SER A 143 -37.53 -1.86 -45.81
C SER A 143 -36.15 -2.38 -45.35
N THR A 144 -36.09 -3.68 -45.07
CA THR A 144 -34.93 -4.59 -45.20
C THR A 144 -33.50 -4.03 -45.07
N GLY A 145 -32.87 -4.31 -43.93
CA GLY A 145 -31.43 -4.13 -43.71
C GLY A 145 -30.99 -4.89 -42.47
N GLN A 146 -30.91 -6.22 -42.58
CA GLN A 146 -30.47 -7.13 -41.54
C GLN A 146 -28.94 -7.06 -41.37
N GLU A 147 -28.41 -5.90 -40.98
CA GLU A 147 -26.96 -5.71 -40.84
C GLU A 147 -26.62 -4.63 -39.81
N GLN A 148 -26.95 -4.84 -38.53
CA GLN A 148 -26.49 -3.91 -37.49
C GLN A 148 -26.28 -4.50 -36.07
N ILE A 149 -26.24 -5.83 -35.92
CA ILE A 149 -25.92 -6.45 -34.61
C ILE A 149 -24.46 -6.92 -34.52
N LYS A 150 -23.75 -7.09 -35.66
CA LYS A 150 -22.33 -7.49 -35.67
C LYS A 150 -21.32 -6.37 -35.35
N SER A 151 -21.77 -5.11 -35.20
CA SER A 151 -20.88 -3.95 -35.11
C SER A 151 -20.50 -3.54 -33.68
N GLU A 152 -21.30 -3.88 -32.67
CA GLU A 152 -21.04 -3.45 -31.28
C GLU A 152 -20.16 -4.42 -30.48
N GLU A 153 -20.33 -5.74 -30.64
CA GLU A 153 -19.46 -6.75 -30.00
C GLU A 153 -18.00 -6.62 -30.45
N GLY A 154 -17.79 -6.46 -31.76
CA GLY A 154 -16.46 -6.22 -32.32
C GLY A 154 -15.84 -4.91 -31.84
N ARG A 155 -16.65 -3.90 -31.51
CA ARG A 155 -16.19 -2.60 -31.02
C ARG A 155 -15.80 -2.66 -29.54
N TYR A 156 -16.59 -3.34 -28.70
CA TYR A 156 -16.30 -3.53 -27.27
C TYR A 156 -15.05 -4.40 -27.02
N LEU A 157 -14.90 -5.49 -27.78
CA LEU A 157 -13.70 -6.33 -27.69
C LEU A 157 -12.43 -5.62 -28.20
N LYS A 158 -12.57 -4.70 -29.16
CA LYS A 158 -11.46 -3.91 -29.70
C LYS A 158 -10.99 -2.85 -28.70
N THR A 159 -11.92 -2.16 -28.02
CA THR A 159 -11.56 -1.20 -26.96
C THR A 159 -10.96 -1.87 -25.73
N LEU A 160 -11.37 -3.10 -25.36
CA LEU A 160 -10.74 -3.86 -24.28
C LEU A 160 -9.32 -4.34 -24.62
N ARG A 161 -9.04 -4.64 -25.89
CA ARG A 161 -7.70 -5.06 -26.35
C ARG A 161 -6.67 -3.94 -26.28
N GLU A 162 -7.13 -2.68 -26.34
CA GLU A 162 -6.28 -1.49 -26.41
C GLU A 162 -6.01 -0.86 -25.03
N ARG A 163 -6.65 -1.33 -23.95
CA ARG A 163 -6.47 -0.79 -22.60
C ARG A 163 -5.48 -1.64 -21.77
N PRO A 164 -4.47 -1.03 -21.13
CA PRO A 164 -3.46 -1.75 -20.33
C PRO A 164 -4.03 -2.34 -19.04
N ILE A 165 -5.21 -1.89 -18.62
CA ILE A 165 -5.99 -2.43 -17.51
C ILE A 165 -7.44 -2.62 -17.98
N ALA A 166 -7.95 -3.84 -17.85
CA ALA A 166 -9.33 -4.19 -18.20
C ALA A 166 -9.98 -4.96 -17.05
N VAL A 167 -11.23 -4.58 -16.72
CA VAL A 167 -12.07 -5.31 -15.76
C VAL A 167 -13.07 -6.15 -16.54
N PHE A 168 -12.98 -7.46 -16.37
CA PHE A 168 -13.89 -8.42 -16.98
C PHE A 168 -15.03 -8.75 -16.02
N VAL A 169 -16.25 -8.49 -16.48
CA VAL A 169 -17.49 -8.62 -15.70
C VAL A 169 -18.09 -10.00 -15.91
N GLY A 170 -18.40 -10.71 -14.81
CA GLY A 170 -19.12 -11.99 -14.88
C GLY A 170 -18.33 -13.15 -15.49
N CYS A 171 -17.06 -12.94 -15.84
CA CYS A 171 -16.20 -14.00 -16.33
C CYS A 171 -15.75 -14.91 -15.19
N SER A 172 -15.31 -16.12 -15.50
CA SER A 172 -14.74 -17.07 -14.56
C SER A 172 -13.30 -17.34 -14.97
N LEU A 173 -12.39 -17.42 -14.01
CA LEU A 173 -11.00 -17.75 -14.27
C LEU A 173 -10.83 -19.26 -14.13
N ASP A 174 -10.39 -19.92 -15.19
CA ASP A 174 -9.88 -21.28 -15.08
C ASP A 174 -8.48 -21.23 -14.42
N PRO A 175 -8.33 -21.75 -13.18
CA PRO A 175 -7.07 -21.69 -12.45
C PRO A 175 -5.96 -22.54 -13.10
N GLN A 176 -6.30 -23.54 -13.92
CA GLN A 176 -5.32 -24.40 -14.59
C GLN A 176 -4.96 -23.89 -15.99
N ALA A 177 -5.94 -23.41 -16.75
CA ALA A 177 -5.72 -23.02 -18.15
C ALA A 177 -5.34 -21.54 -18.35
N LYS A 178 -5.40 -20.70 -17.30
CA LYS A 178 -5.21 -19.23 -17.39
C LYS A 178 -6.11 -18.58 -18.45
N THR A 179 -7.29 -19.16 -18.68
CA THR A 179 -8.29 -18.68 -19.63
C THR A 179 -9.47 -18.06 -18.89
N LEU A 180 -10.02 -16.97 -19.45
CA LEU A 180 -11.23 -16.32 -18.95
C LEU A 180 -12.45 -16.88 -19.68
N LEU A 181 -13.47 -17.32 -18.93
CA LEU A 181 -14.75 -17.83 -19.42
C LEU A 181 -15.86 -16.81 -19.12
N CYS A 182 -16.38 -16.09 -20.12
CA CYS A 182 -17.39 -15.05 -19.92
C CYS A 182 -18.75 -15.50 -20.48
N PRO A 183 -19.77 -15.83 -19.67
CA PRO A 183 -21.11 -16.13 -20.18
C PRO A 183 -21.71 -14.91 -20.90
N GLU A 184 -22.40 -15.12 -22.02
CA GLU A 184 -23.11 -14.06 -22.76
C GLU A 184 -24.33 -13.61 -21.95
N PRO A 185 -24.60 -12.30 -21.81
CA PRO A 185 -25.76 -11.83 -21.05
C PRO A 185 -27.07 -12.30 -21.69
N GLU A 186 -27.91 -13.00 -20.92
CA GLU A 186 -29.19 -13.63 -21.32
C GLU A 186 -30.31 -12.63 -21.68
N ALA A 187 -30.02 -11.52 -22.37
CA ALA A 187 -31.03 -10.56 -22.78
C ALA A 187 -31.88 -11.02 -23.99
N LYS A 188 -31.63 -12.21 -24.57
CA LYS A 188 -32.28 -12.63 -25.84
C LYS A 188 -32.89 -14.04 -25.86
N THR A 189 -32.86 -14.81 -24.77
CA THR A 189 -33.34 -16.21 -24.82
C THR A 189 -34.84 -16.37 -24.54
N LYS A 190 -35.53 -15.34 -24.02
CA LYS A 190 -36.99 -15.42 -23.75
C LYS A 190 -37.91 -15.31 -24.96
N ALA A 191 -37.39 -15.11 -26.18
CA ALA A 191 -38.24 -14.94 -27.37
C ALA A 191 -38.43 -16.22 -28.22
N LYS A 192 -37.91 -17.39 -27.79
CA LYS A 192 -37.97 -18.62 -28.60
C LYS A 192 -38.47 -19.88 -27.89
N THR A 193 -38.89 -19.79 -26.62
CA THR A 193 -39.36 -20.97 -25.86
C THR A 193 -40.78 -20.75 -25.30
N GLU A 194 -41.67 -20.15 -26.09
CA GLU A 194 -43.12 -20.08 -25.79
C GLU A 194 -43.98 -20.63 -26.96
N ALA A 195 -43.41 -21.50 -27.79
CA ALA A 195 -44.16 -22.20 -28.83
C ALA A 195 -43.86 -23.71 -28.78
N GLN A 196 -44.12 -24.34 -27.63
CA GLN A 196 -44.39 -25.79 -27.45
C GLN A 196 -44.29 -26.16 -25.96
N ALA A 197 -45.35 -25.88 -25.18
CA ALA A 197 -45.65 -26.61 -23.94
C ALA A 197 -47.00 -26.14 -23.34
N GLU A 198 -48.11 -26.44 -24.02
CA GLU A 198 -49.42 -26.60 -23.38
C GLU A 198 -50.09 -27.82 -24.03
N ASP A 199 -50.00 -28.98 -23.38
CA ASP A 199 -51.23 -29.62 -22.89
C ASP A 199 -50.96 -30.82 -21.97
N LYS A 200 -51.52 -30.67 -20.76
CA LYS A 200 -52.06 -31.66 -19.82
C LYS A 200 -51.15 -32.47 -18.89
N ALA A 201 -51.24 -32.02 -17.64
CA ALA A 201 -51.00 -32.74 -16.40
C ALA A 201 -52.26 -33.51 -15.91
N GLU A 202 -52.04 -34.64 -15.24
CA GLU A 202 -52.84 -35.34 -14.21
C GLU A 202 -51.94 -36.49 -13.70
N SER A 203 -51.95 -37.00 -12.46
CA SER A 203 -52.51 -36.64 -11.15
C SER A 203 -51.68 -37.42 -10.09
N ASP A 204 -51.71 -36.91 -8.86
CA ASP A 204 -51.64 -37.62 -7.56
C ASP A 204 -50.41 -38.41 -7.02
N SER A 205 -49.85 -37.81 -5.95
CA SER A 205 -49.83 -38.32 -4.56
C SER A 205 -48.71 -39.25 -4.03
N GLN A 206 -48.19 -38.82 -2.86
CA GLN A 206 -47.71 -39.58 -1.68
C GLN A 206 -46.47 -40.49 -1.74
N SER A 207 -45.42 -40.10 -1.00
CA SER A 207 -44.96 -40.70 0.28
C SER A 207 -43.43 -40.65 0.47
N SER A 208 -42.99 -40.29 1.68
CA SER A 208 -41.63 -40.49 2.23
C SER A 208 -41.61 -41.78 3.08
N PRO A 209 -40.48 -42.25 3.68
CA PRO A 209 -39.05 -42.11 3.39
C PRO A 209 -38.31 -43.49 3.36
N LYS A 210 -37.05 -43.57 2.88
CA LYS A 210 -36.12 -44.61 3.36
C LYS A 210 -34.64 -44.27 3.15
N ALA A 211 -33.86 -44.60 4.17
CA ALA A 211 -32.42 -44.39 4.31
C ALA A 211 -31.56 -45.55 3.76
N GLU A 212 -30.26 -45.27 3.69
CA GLU A 212 -29.08 -46.16 3.52
C GLU A 212 -28.76 -46.72 2.14
N ASN A 213 -27.66 -46.24 1.53
CA ASN A 213 -26.43 -47.05 1.52
C ASN A 213 -25.16 -46.25 1.15
N ALA A 214 -24.07 -46.68 1.78
CA ALA A 214 -22.74 -46.11 1.74
C ALA A 214 -21.93 -46.52 0.50
N GLY A 215 -20.89 -45.72 0.20
CA GLY A 215 -19.66 -46.21 -0.43
C GLY A 215 -19.53 -45.98 -1.93
N LYS A 216 -19.19 -44.75 -2.34
CA LYS A 216 -18.36 -44.53 -3.53
C LYS A 216 -17.48 -43.31 -3.33
N ALA A 217 -16.17 -43.52 -3.41
CA ALA A 217 -15.16 -42.48 -3.45
C ALA A 217 -15.49 -41.50 -4.58
N GLN A 218 -15.89 -40.29 -4.21
CA GLN A 218 -16.00 -39.18 -5.14
C GLN A 218 -14.58 -38.68 -5.40
N ASN A 219 -14.15 -38.85 -6.66
CA ASN A 219 -13.17 -37.97 -7.28
C ASN A 219 -13.55 -36.51 -6.96
N PRO A 220 -12.59 -35.58 -6.84
CA PRO A 220 -12.91 -34.18 -6.68
C PRO A 220 -13.63 -33.71 -7.95
N GLU A 221 -14.96 -33.74 -7.93
CA GLU A 221 -15.79 -33.02 -8.88
C GLU A 221 -15.30 -31.57 -8.85
N SER A 222 -14.79 -31.12 -9.99
CA SER A 222 -14.38 -29.75 -10.20
C SER A 222 -15.55 -28.85 -9.83
N GLY A 223 -15.47 -28.26 -8.64
CA GLY A 223 -16.51 -27.40 -8.10
C GLY A 223 -16.90 -26.37 -9.14
N THR A 224 -18.20 -26.23 -9.35
CA THR A 224 -18.83 -25.27 -10.25
C THR A 224 -18.15 -23.92 -10.09
N ILE A 225 -17.40 -23.51 -11.12
CA ILE A 225 -16.52 -22.35 -11.04
C ILE A 225 -17.42 -21.11 -11.06
N GLY A 226 -17.65 -20.51 -9.89
CA GLY A 226 -18.43 -19.28 -9.77
C GLY A 226 -17.85 -18.18 -10.67
N SER A 227 -18.72 -17.41 -11.33
CA SER A 227 -18.33 -16.24 -12.09
C SER A 227 -17.71 -15.20 -11.15
N ALA A 228 -16.45 -14.85 -11.39
CA ALA A 228 -15.67 -13.92 -10.59
C ALA A 228 -15.07 -12.83 -11.46
N TRP A 229 -15.31 -11.58 -11.10
CA TRP A 229 -14.76 -10.43 -11.81
C TRP A 229 -13.23 -10.47 -11.78
N VAL A 230 -12.59 -10.16 -12.90
CA VAL A 230 -11.13 -10.27 -13.04
C VAL A 230 -10.52 -8.98 -13.57
N ILE A 231 -9.37 -8.60 -13.01
CA ILE A 231 -8.52 -7.53 -13.54
C ILE A 231 -7.38 -8.16 -14.34
N ASN A 232 -7.17 -7.69 -15.56
CA ASN A 232 -5.95 -7.93 -16.34
C ASN A 232 -5.04 -6.70 -16.28
N ILE A 233 -3.79 -6.88 -15.88
CA ILE A 233 -2.76 -5.84 -15.78
C ILE A 233 -1.62 -6.18 -16.75
N GLY A 234 -1.41 -5.33 -17.75
CA GLY A 234 -0.28 -5.42 -18.69
C GLY A 234 -0.41 -6.51 -19.77
N GLY A 235 -1.41 -7.39 -19.68
CA GLY A 235 -1.64 -8.43 -20.68
C GLY A 235 -2.52 -7.97 -21.83
N TYR A 236 -2.42 -8.64 -22.98
CA TYR A 236 -3.30 -8.42 -24.12
C TYR A 236 -4.14 -9.65 -24.43
N ILE A 237 -5.32 -9.41 -25.00
CA ILE A 237 -6.24 -10.46 -25.41
C ILE A 237 -5.78 -11.00 -26.78
N LYS A 238 -5.32 -12.25 -26.82
CA LYS A 238 -4.82 -12.87 -28.05
C LYS A 238 -5.97 -13.35 -28.94
N THR A 239 -6.85 -14.19 -28.38
CA THR A 239 -7.99 -14.79 -29.08
C THR A 239 -9.15 -14.93 -28.11
N CYS A 240 -10.35 -14.55 -28.53
CA CYS A 240 -11.58 -14.94 -27.87
C CYS A 240 -12.31 -15.94 -28.76
N LYS A 241 -12.77 -17.05 -28.17
CA LYS A 241 -13.61 -18.04 -28.83
C LYS A 241 -15.01 -17.92 -28.27
N LEU A 242 -16.00 -18.00 -29.15
CA LEU A 242 -17.38 -18.17 -28.72
C LEU A 242 -17.62 -19.67 -28.57
N ASP A 243 -17.69 -20.15 -27.33
CA ASP A 243 -18.07 -21.52 -27.04
C ASP A 243 -19.59 -21.58 -26.82
N THR A 244 -20.22 -22.57 -27.44
CA THR A 244 -21.64 -22.83 -27.20
C THR A 244 -21.70 -24.04 -26.29
N ASP A 245 -21.72 -23.79 -24.98
CA ASP A 245 -21.85 -24.84 -24.00
C ASP A 245 -23.33 -25.23 -23.88
N LYS A 246 -23.60 -26.53 -23.76
CA LYS A 246 -24.96 -27.06 -23.59
C LYS A 246 -25.52 -26.71 -22.21
N ASP A 247 -24.66 -26.51 -21.22
CA ASP A 247 -25.06 -26.30 -19.82
C ASP A 247 -25.07 -24.82 -19.41
N PHE A 248 -24.24 -23.98 -20.05
CA PHE A 248 -24.04 -22.57 -19.68
C PHE A 248 -24.45 -21.58 -20.78
N GLY A 249 -25.00 -22.05 -21.90
CA GLY A 249 -25.36 -21.21 -23.03
C GLY A 249 -24.13 -20.76 -23.84
N LYS A 250 -24.27 -19.64 -24.55
CA LYS A 250 -23.14 -19.05 -25.27
C LYS A 250 -22.20 -18.37 -24.27
N SER A 251 -20.93 -18.75 -24.31
CA SER A 251 -19.88 -18.12 -23.52
C SER A 251 -18.73 -17.69 -24.42
N VAL A 252 -18.05 -16.62 -24.02
CA VAL A 252 -16.88 -16.07 -24.70
C VAL A 252 -15.66 -16.43 -23.87
N THR A 253 -14.83 -17.34 -24.37
CA THR A 253 -13.57 -17.74 -23.75
C THR A 253 -12.44 -16.88 -24.31
N CYS A 254 -11.86 -15.99 -23.51
CA CYS A 254 -10.75 -15.15 -23.93
C CYS A 254 -9.41 -15.64 -23.36
N GLN A 255 -8.42 -15.79 -24.23
CA GLN A 255 -7.04 -16.08 -23.84
C GLN A 255 -6.27 -14.77 -23.67
N VAL A 256 -5.82 -14.51 -22.45
CA VAL A 256 -4.94 -13.38 -22.09
C VAL A 256 -3.49 -13.85 -22.14
N LYS A 257 -2.60 -13.05 -22.76
CA LYS A 257 -1.16 -13.30 -22.79
C LYS A 257 -0.38 -12.14 -22.17
N ASP A 258 0.79 -12.47 -21.62
CA ASP A 258 1.82 -11.53 -21.19
C ASP A 258 1.36 -10.52 -20.13
N GLY A 259 0.48 -10.92 -19.20
CA GLY A 259 -0.03 -10.07 -18.13
C GLY A 259 -0.36 -10.79 -16.83
N LEU A 260 -0.71 -9.98 -15.83
CA LEU A 260 -1.19 -10.46 -14.53
C LEU A 260 -2.71 -10.39 -14.50
N LEU A 261 -3.31 -11.54 -14.27
CA LEU A 261 -4.73 -11.74 -14.17
C LEU A 261 -5.11 -12.08 -12.72
N ILE A 262 -5.83 -11.18 -12.05
CA ILE A 262 -6.16 -11.28 -10.62
C ILE A 262 -7.66 -11.11 -10.42
N PRO A 263 -8.32 -11.94 -9.60
CA PRO A 263 -9.72 -11.72 -9.24
C PRO A 263 -9.90 -10.36 -8.55
N LEU A 264 -10.87 -9.58 -8.97
CA LEU A 264 -11.13 -8.23 -8.44
C LEU A 264 -11.46 -8.26 -6.94
N TYR A 265 -12.20 -9.28 -6.47
CA TYR A 265 -12.48 -9.45 -5.04
C TYR A 265 -11.20 -9.55 -4.20
N PHE A 266 -10.13 -10.10 -4.77
CA PHE A 266 -8.83 -10.25 -4.10
C PHE A 266 -8.22 -8.88 -3.80
N ILE A 267 -8.31 -7.93 -4.75
CA ILE A 267 -7.83 -6.56 -4.57
C ILE A 267 -8.68 -5.82 -3.53
N ILE A 268 -10.01 -5.97 -3.60
CA ILE A 268 -10.93 -5.33 -2.66
C ILE A 268 -10.66 -5.77 -1.22
N LEU A 269 -10.48 -7.08 -1.00
CA LEU A 269 -10.20 -7.62 0.34
C LEU A 269 -8.83 -7.19 0.86
N ALA A 270 -7.83 -7.07 0.00
CA ALA A 270 -6.54 -6.52 0.38
C ALA A 270 -6.64 -5.04 0.81
N LEU A 271 -7.41 -4.24 0.08
CA LEU A 271 -7.68 -2.85 0.48
C LEU A 271 -8.43 -2.80 1.80
N MET A 272 -9.45 -3.63 2.00
CA MET A 272 -10.19 -3.70 3.27
C MET A 272 -9.28 -4.08 4.44
N GLY A 273 -8.41 -5.07 4.28
CA GLY A 273 -7.40 -5.43 5.28
C GLY A 273 -6.45 -4.27 5.59
N GLY A 274 -5.98 -3.56 4.56
CA GLY A 274 -5.15 -2.37 4.70
C GLY A 274 -5.87 -1.22 5.41
N SER A 275 -7.16 -0.97 5.11
CA SER A 275 -7.97 0.07 5.76
C SER A 275 -8.13 -0.20 7.26
N ILE A 276 -8.35 -1.46 7.65
CA ILE A 276 -8.47 -1.84 9.07
C ILE A 276 -7.13 -1.62 9.78
N SER A 277 -6.01 -2.01 9.16
CA SER A 277 -4.67 -1.73 9.71
C SER A 277 -4.47 -0.23 9.93
N LEU A 278 -4.78 0.59 8.93
CA LEU A 278 -4.65 2.04 8.98
C LEU A 278 -5.54 2.66 10.08
N THR A 279 -6.80 2.22 10.17
CA THR A 279 -7.77 2.71 11.16
C THR A 279 -7.37 2.36 12.59
N ARG A 280 -6.68 1.24 12.80
CA ARG A 280 -6.12 0.89 14.12
C ARG A 280 -4.94 1.79 14.48
N ARG A 281 -4.07 2.08 13.53
CA ARG A 281 -2.78 2.75 13.79
C ARG A 281 -2.89 4.28 13.89
N LEU A 282 -3.81 4.88 13.16
CA LEU A 282 -4.03 6.34 13.17
C LEU A 282 -4.35 6.90 14.57
N PRO A 283 -5.30 6.33 15.32
CA PRO A 283 -5.60 6.79 16.68
C PRO A 283 -4.41 6.64 17.64
N GLU A 284 -3.61 5.59 17.47
CA GLU A 284 -2.40 5.38 18.29
C GLU A 284 -1.36 6.48 18.04
N LEU A 285 -1.10 6.80 16.77
CA LEU A 285 -0.19 7.89 16.39
C LEU A 285 -0.72 9.25 16.88
N GLN A 286 -2.04 9.47 16.80
CA GLN A 286 -2.67 10.68 17.30
C GLN A 286 -2.50 10.82 18.81
N LYS A 287 -2.69 9.72 19.56
CA LYS A 287 -2.47 9.69 21.01
C LYS A 287 -1.02 10.01 21.33
N GLN A 288 -0.07 9.37 20.67
CA GLN A 288 1.38 9.58 20.89
C GLN A 288 1.86 11.01 20.58
N ALA A 289 1.21 11.69 19.63
CA ALA A 289 1.49 13.08 19.28
C ALA A 289 0.70 14.10 20.12
N GLY A 290 -0.17 13.64 21.03
CA GLY A 290 -1.01 14.49 21.88
C GLY A 290 -0.22 15.24 22.96
N SER A 291 -0.67 16.44 23.29
CA SER A 291 -0.07 17.25 24.38
C SER A 291 -0.15 16.53 25.73
N GLU A 292 -1.25 15.82 25.96
CA GLU A 292 -1.56 15.08 27.20
C GLU A 292 -0.90 13.69 27.29
N HIS A 293 -0.21 13.24 26.24
CA HIS A 293 0.43 11.92 26.27
C HIS A 293 1.71 11.92 27.10
N ILE A 294 1.77 11.01 28.05
CA ILE A 294 2.93 10.74 28.90
C ILE A 294 3.78 9.68 28.18
N ALA A 295 5.02 10.03 27.84
CA ALA A 295 5.94 9.10 27.19
C ALA A 295 6.19 7.90 28.10
N THR A 296 6.08 6.70 27.53
CA THR A 296 6.47 5.43 28.18
C THR A 296 7.56 4.78 27.34
N GLU A 297 8.37 3.87 27.92
CA GLU A 297 9.44 3.17 27.17
C GLU A 297 8.91 2.44 25.92
N GLN A 298 7.67 1.95 25.96
CA GLN A 298 7.05 1.26 24.83
C GLN A 298 6.32 2.21 23.85
N GLN A 299 5.97 3.42 24.29
CA GLN A 299 5.28 4.42 23.46
C GLN A 299 5.87 5.81 23.74
N PRO A 300 6.98 6.18 23.08
CA PRO A 300 7.57 7.49 23.20
C PRO A 300 6.59 8.56 22.69
N LYS A 301 6.72 9.78 23.23
CA LYS A 301 5.98 10.93 22.73
C LYS A 301 6.57 11.31 21.37
N LEU A 302 5.73 11.32 20.35
CA LEU A 302 6.15 11.65 18.99
C LEU A 302 6.27 13.16 18.83
N SER A 303 7.40 13.59 18.27
CA SER A 303 7.50 14.94 17.71
C SER A 303 6.57 15.07 16.49
N GLN A 304 6.27 16.30 16.09
CA GLN A 304 5.41 16.53 14.93
C GLN A 304 6.04 16.05 13.61
N TYR A 305 7.38 16.06 13.53
CA TYR A 305 8.12 15.53 12.39
C TYR A 305 8.01 14.01 12.30
N GLU A 306 8.22 13.31 13.43
CA GLU A 306 8.09 11.85 13.49
C GLU A 306 6.63 11.41 13.27
N PHE A 307 5.66 12.13 13.85
CA PHE A 307 4.24 11.87 13.60
C PHE A 307 3.91 11.94 12.11
N ARG A 308 4.42 12.97 11.42
CA ARG A 308 4.26 13.09 9.97
C ARG A 308 4.92 11.91 9.26
N GLU A 309 6.17 11.57 9.56
CA GLU A 309 6.84 10.44 8.90
C GLU A 309 6.06 9.13 9.08
N HIS A 310 5.59 8.85 10.30
CA HIS A 310 4.79 7.66 10.55
C HIS A 310 3.46 7.69 9.79
N LEU A 311 2.77 8.82 9.73
CA LEU A 311 1.53 8.95 8.97
C LEU A 311 1.76 8.68 7.47
N ILE A 312 2.85 9.21 6.91
CA ILE A 312 3.23 8.97 5.51
C ILE A 312 3.47 7.49 5.27
N PHE A 313 4.21 6.85 6.17
CA PHE A 313 4.48 5.42 6.09
C PHE A 313 3.18 4.59 6.08
N GLN A 314 2.21 4.94 6.92
CA GLN A 314 0.90 4.28 6.95
C GLN A 314 0.10 4.49 5.65
N MET A 315 0.18 5.66 5.02
CA MET A 315 -0.47 5.89 3.72
C MET A 315 0.20 5.08 2.61
N VAL A 316 1.53 5.06 2.56
CA VAL A 316 2.29 4.25 1.60
C VAL A 316 1.98 2.77 1.78
N GLN A 317 1.85 2.32 3.02
CA GLN A 317 1.39 0.97 3.34
C GLN A 317 0.04 0.68 2.71
N TYR A 318 -0.95 1.51 2.98
CA TYR A 318 -2.29 1.31 2.46
C TYR A 318 -2.32 1.27 0.92
N ILE A 319 -1.60 2.17 0.25
CA ILE A 319 -1.49 2.21 -1.21
C ILE A 319 -0.78 0.96 -1.76
N SER A 320 0.19 0.42 -1.03
CA SER A 320 0.97 -0.74 -1.45
C SER A 320 0.25 -2.07 -1.22
N ALA A 321 -0.78 -2.09 -0.36
CA ALA A 321 -1.50 -3.31 0.01
C ALA A 321 -2.03 -4.12 -1.20
N PRO A 322 -2.68 -3.52 -2.22
CA PRO A 322 -3.05 -4.22 -3.46
C PRO A 322 -1.87 -4.88 -4.18
N LEU A 323 -0.74 -4.19 -4.28
CA LEU A 323 0.43 -4.67 -5.02
C LEU A 323 1.08 -5.86 -4.29
N LEU A 324 1.18 -5.78 -2.97
CA LEU A 324 1.65 -6.87 -2.13
C LEU A 324 0.72 -8.08 -2.19
N ALA A 325 -0.60 -7.84 -2.23
CA ALA A 325 -1.59 -8.89 -2.39
C ALA A 325 -1.46 -9.58 -3.76
N ILE A 326 -1.32 -8.82 -4.85
CA ILE A 326 -1.06 -9.37 -6.19
C ILE A 326 0.17 -10.27 -6.16
N LEU A 327 1.28 -9.80 -5.58
CA LEU A 327 2.48 -10.61 -5.45
C LEU A 327 2.22 -11.90 -4.67
N ALA A 328 1.52 -11.81 -3.54
CA ALA A 328 1.18 -12.98 -2.72
C ALA A 328 0.29 -13.99 -3.48
N TYR A 329 -0.67 -13.51 -4.26
CA TYR A 329 -1.52 -14.35 -5.10
C TYR A 329 -0.70 -15.22 -6.07
N TYR A 330 0.30 -14.63 -6.72
CA TYR A 330 1.16 -15.33 -7.68
C TYR A 330 2.23 -16.22 -7.05
N LEU A 331 2.64 -15.93 -5.82
CA LEU A 331 3.62 -16.77 -5.12
C LEU A 331 2.99 -17.99 -4.45
N ILE A 332 1.76 -17.86 -3.95
CA ILE A 332 1.09 -18.90 -3.17
C ILE A 332 0.10 -19.72 -4.03
N GLU A 333 -0.46 -19.11 -5.09
CA GLU A 333 -1.43 -19.75 -5.98
C GLU A 333 -2.57 -20.44 -5.21
N PRO A 334 -3.44 -19.67 -4.53
CA PRO A 334 -4.44 -20.24 -3.63
C PRO A 334 -5.40 -21.19 -4.37
N GLY A 335 -5.42 -22.46 -3.95
CA GLY A 335 -6.20 -23.51 -4.61
C GLY A 335 -7.72 -23.46 -4.41
N ASN A 336 -8.24 -22.54 -3.58
CA ASN A 336 -9.67 -22.34 -3.38
C ASN A 336 -10.00 -20.89 -2.97
N ILE A 337 -11.28 -20.53 -3.09
CA ILE A 337 -11.76 -19.16 -2.81
C ILE A 337 -11.50 -18.76 -1.34
N THR A 338 -11.70 -19.67 -0.39
CA THR A 338 -11.49 -19.38 1.03
C THR A 338 -10.05 -18.99 1.33
N ASN A 339 -9.08 -19.74 0.80
CA ASN A 339 -7.66 -19.46 0.92
C ASN A 339 -7.30 -18.14 0.21
N SER A 340 -7.91 -17.86 -0.95
CA SER A 340 -7.75 -16.58 -1.65
C SER A 340 -8.24 -15.40 -0.81
N VAL A 341 -9.42 -15.52 -0.19
CA VAL A 341 -10.01 -14.47 0.66
C VAL A 341 -9.13 -14.19 1.86
N VAL A 342 -8.73 -15.24 2.58
CA VAL A 342 -7.84 -15.12 3.75
C VAL A 342 -6.51 -14.52 3.33
N LEU A 343 -5.90 -15.00 2.25
CA LEU A 343 -4.62 -14.51 1.76
C LEU A 343 -4.67 -13.02 1.38
N ALA A 344 -5.69 -12.62 0.62
CA ALA A 344 -5.88 -11.23 0.22
C ALA A 344 -6.00 -10.31 1.44
N PHE A 345 -6.90 -10.66 2.36
CA PHE A 345 -7.14 -9.88 3.57
C PHE A 345 -5.88 -9.79 4.42
N THR A 346 -5.20 -10.92 4.67
CA THR A 346 -3.97 -10.97 5.46
C THR A 346 -2.83 -10.20 4.79
N ALA A 347 -2.66 -10.29 3.47
CA ALA A 347 -1.65 -9.50 2.75
C ALA A 347 -1.91 -7.99 2.89
N GLY A 348 -3.18 -7.58 2.82
CA GLY A 348 -3.61 -6.22 3.08
C GLY A 348 -3.34 -5.76 4.51
N PHE A 349 -3.76 -6.55 5.49
CA PHE A 349 -3.62 -6.25 6.91
C PHE A 349 -2.15 -6.24 7.38
N ALA A 350 -1.35 -7.20 6.92
CA ALA A 350 0.06 -7.35 7.29
C ALA A 350 1.01 -6.48 6.45
N SER A 351 0.48 -5.68 5.52
CA SER A 351 1.28 -4.82 4.64
C SER A 351 2.26 -3.92 5.40
N GLU A 352 1.92 -3.47 6.62
CA GLU A 352 2.82 -2.70 7.49
C GLU A 352 4.08 -3.51 7.82
N THR A 353 3.88 -4.74 8.29
CA THR A 353 4.96 -5.63 8.72
C THR A 353 5.85 -6.00 7.53
N ILE A 354 5.24 -6.27 6.38
CA ILE A 354 5.96 -6.57 5.14
C ILE A 354 6.83 -5.38 4.72
N LEU A 355 6.28 -4.16 4.72
CA LEU A 355 7.05 -2.97 4.34
C LEU A 355 8.14 -2.61 5.35
N LEU A 356 7.92 -2.83 6.65
CA LEU A 356 8.97 -2.67 7.66
C LEU A 356 10.10 -3.67 7.43
N MET A 357 9.78 -4.92 7.07
CA MET A 357 10.78 -5.93 6.71
C MET A 357 11.54 -5.53 5.44
N VAL A 358 10.85 -5.09 4.39
CA VAL A 358 11.47 -4.59 3.16
C VAL A 358 12.35 -3.38 3.44
N ARG A 359 11.91 -2.44 4.28
CA ARG A 359 12.72 -1.27 4.69
C ARG A 359 13.96 -1.70 5.47
N SER A 360 13.83 -2.67 6.38
CA SER A 360 14.96 -3.24 7.12
C SER A 360 15.99 -3.89 6.19
N ILE A 361 15.52 -4.63 5.18
CA ILE A 361 16.39 -5.26 4.17
C ILE A 361 17.00 -4.19 3.25
N ALA A 362 16.21 -3.23 2.77
CA ALA A 362 16.67 -2.15 1.91
C ALA A 362 17.71 -1.27 2.60
N ASN A 363 17.56 -1.00 3.90
CA ASN A 363 18.55 -0.30 4.71
C ASN A 363 19.83 -1.12 4.92
N LYS A 364 19.78 -2.45 4.79
CA LYS A 364 20.97 -3.33 4.80
C LYS A 364 21.64 -3.39 3.42
N ILE A 365 20.88 -3.27 2.34
CA ILE A 365 21.37 -3.37 0.95
C ILE A 365 21.83 -2.02 0.40
N THR A 366 21.14 -0.95 0.78
CA THR A 366 21.53 0.43 0.51
C THR A 366 22.39 0.84 1.70
N PRO A 367 23.73 0.85 1.62
CA PRO A 367 24.51 1.54 2.62
C PRO A 367 24.04 2.98 2.61
N GLY A 368 23.25 3.36 3.62
CA GLY A 368 22.68 4.68 3.70
C GLY A 368 23.79 5.70 3.58
N SER A 369 23.70 6.59 2.59
CA SER A 369 24.46 7.83 2.62
C SER A 369 23.98 8.62 3.84
N GLY A 370 24.66 8.50 4.99
CA GLY A 370 24.62 9.54 6.02
C GLY A 370 24.39 9.15 7.48
N GLU A 371 24.36 7.89 7.88
CA GLU A 371 25.02 7.58 9.15
C GLU A 371 26.38 7.02 8.78
N ALA A 372 27.35 7.92 8.60
CA ALA A 372 28.74 7.53 8.55
C ALA A 372 28.94 6.54 9.69
N LEU A 373 29.37 5.30 9.37
CA LEU A 373 29.75 4.32 10.38
C LEU A 373 30.56 5.09 11.41
N GLN A 374 29.99 5.22 12.61
CA GLN A 374 30.58 6.07 13.62
C GLN A 374 31.77 5.31 14.16
N TYR A 375 32.96 5.74 13.77
CA TYR A 375 34.20 5.10 14.15
C TYR A 375 34.86 5.88 15.30
N GLY A 376 35.38 5.14 16.27
CA GLY A 376 36.34 5.61 17.26
C GLY A 376 37.72 4.99 17.04
N ALA A 377 38.59 5.17 18.03
CA ALA A 377 39.87 4.48 18.11
C ALA A 377 40.07 3.89 19.50
N ILE A 378 40.86 2.83 19.59
CA ILE A 378 41.31 2.28 20.87
C ILE A 378 42.81 2.47 20.93
N ALA A 379 43.31 3.06 22.01
CA ALA A 379 44.74 3.23 22.24
C ALA A 379 45.12 2.66 23.60
N GLY A 380 46.32 2.11 23.71
CA GLY A 380 46.71 1.41 24.93
C GLY A 380 48.17 1.07 25.00
N VAL A 381 48.59 0.58 26.17
CA VAL A 381 49.91 0.00 26.39
C VAL A 381 49.76 -1.45 26.81
N ILE A 382 50.53 -2.33 26.20
CA ILE A 382 50.60 -3.75 26.53
C ILE A 382 51.87 -3.99 27.34
N THR A 383 51.72 -4.66 28.48
CA THR A 383 52.84 -5.11 29.30
C THR A 383 52.79 -6.63 29.48
N ILE A 384 53.92 -7.30 29.26
CA ILE A 384 54.11 -8.73 29.54
C ILE A 384 55.04 -8.82 30.74
N GLN A 385 54.56 -9.45 31.83
CA GLN A 385 55.32 -9.62 33.08
C GLN A 385 55.93 -8.31 33.63
N GLY A 386 55.22 -7.18 33.47
CA GLY A 386 55.65 -5.86 33.94
C GLY A 386 56.63 -5.12 33.02
N THR A 387 57.01 -5.71 31.88
CA THR A 387 57.83 -5.07 30.84
C THR A 387 56.99 -4.73 29.61
N ALA A 388 57.34 -3.67 28.88
CA ALA A 388 56.65 -3.27 27.65
C ALA A 388 56.71 -4.41 26.62
N ALA A 389 55.54 -4.81 26.09
CA ALA A 389 55.42 -5.90 25.15
C ALA A 389 55.78 -5.43 23.74
N LYS A 390 57.02 -5.68 23.32
CA LYS A 390 57.49 -5.32 21.98
C LYS A 390 56.87 -6.23 20.93
N LYS A 391 56.44 -5.64 19.81
CA LYS A 391 55.95 -6.38 18.63
C LYS A 391 54.76 -7.31 18.91
N ALA A 392 53.93 -7.01 19.90
CA ALA A 392 52.68 -7.73 20.09
C ALA A 392 51.64 -7.25 19.05
N GLU A 393 50.96 -8.20 18.40
CA GLU A 393 49.88 -7.90 17.47
C GLU A 393 48.56 -7.78 18.24
N VAL A 394 47.88 -6.64 18.11
CA VAL A 394 46.57 -6.40 18.70
C VAL A 394 45.54 -6.35 17.58
N PHE A 395 44.42 -7.04 17.73
CA PHE A 395 43.34 -7.02 16.75
C PHE A 395 41.98 -7.18 17.40
N LEU A 396 40.94 -6.81 16.66
CA LEU A 396 39.56 -7.08 17.06
C LEU A 396 39.15 -8.48 16.63
N THR A 397 38.63 -9.27 17.57
CA THR A 397 38.25 -10.67 17.34
C THR A 397 37.17 -10.79 16.27
N GLU A 398 36.25 -9.83 16.22
CA GLU A 398 35.13 -9.79 15.28
C GLU A 398 35.51 -9.18 13.92
N LEU A 399 36.58 -8.37 13.90
CA LEU A 399 37.08 -7.66 12.73
C LEU A 399 38.61 -7.83 12.63
N PRO A 400 39.10 -9.01 12.21
CA PRO A 400 40.54 -9.31 12.17
C PRO A 400 41.34 -8.37 11.25
N GLN A 401 40.66 -7.71 10.31
CA GLN A 401 41.22 -6.70 9.41
C GLN A 401 41.73 -5.47 10.19
N THR A 402 41.10 -5.14 11.33
CA THR A 402 41.49 -4.03 12.20
C THR A 402 42.52 -4.50 13.21
N HIS A 403 43.79 -4.37 12.86
CA HIS A 403 44.93 -4.79 13.68
C HIS A 403 46.00 -3.71 13.75
N SER A 404 46.84 -3.79 14.76
CA SER A 404 47.96 -2.86 15.01
C SER A 404 49.07 -3.60 15.74
N ILE A 405 50.31 -3.22 15.47
CA ILE A 405 51.49 -3.80 16.10
C ILE A 405 51.99 -2.82 17.15
N ALA A 406 52.18 -3.30 18.37
CA ALA A 406 52.69 -2.49 19.46
C ALA A 406 54.14 -2.04 19.20
N ASP A 407 54.45 -0.78 19.52
CA ASP A 407 55.77 -0.18 19.35
C ASP A 407 56.79 -0.66 20.41
N GLU A 408 57.98 -0.06 20.42
CA GLU A 408 59.07 -0.40 21.36
C GLU A 408 58.71 -0.12 22.83
N GLN A 409 57.73 0.75 23.07
CA GLN A 409 57.18 1.11 24.37
C GLN A 409 55.91 0.29 24.70
N GLY A 410 55.51 -0.63 23.82
CA GLY A 410 54.31 -1.46 23.97
C GLY A 410 53.01 -0.72 23.66
N PHE A 411 53.08 0.47 23.06
CA PHE A 411 51.91 1.27 22.72
C PHE A 411 51.28 0.81 21.40
N TYR A 412 49.96 0.74 21.37
CA TYR A 412 49.19 0.36 20.19
C TYR A 412 48.00 1.29 19.95
N VAL A 413 47.58 1.40 18.69
CA VAL A 413 46.37 2.12 18.30
C VAL A 413 45.60 1.33 17.25
N LEU A 414 44.35 0.99 17.57
CA LEU A 414 43.37 0.45 16.62
C LEU A 414 42.48 1.59 16.14
N SER A 415 42.63 1.95 14.87
CA SER A 415 41.81 2.99 14.22
C SER A 415 40.59 2.36 13.56
N ASN A 416 39.58 3.19 13.26
CA ASN A 416 38.36 2.80 12.55
C ASN A 416 37.57 1.68 13.25
N VAL A 417 37.44 1.78 14.58
CA VAL A 417 36.68 0.81 15.36
C VAL A 417 35.22 1.28 15.47
N PRO A 418 34.23 0.49 15.05
CA PRO A 418 32.82 0.91 15.14
C PRO A 418 32.39 1.23 16.57
N VAL A 419 31.45 2.16 16.75
CA VAL A 419 30.76 2.36 18.04
C VAL A 419 30.07 1.05 18.45
N GLY A 420 30.24 0.64 19.70
CA GLY A 420 29.76 -0.66 20.20
C GLY A 420 30.71 -1.33 21.20
N GLU A 421 30.34 -2.52 21.64
CA GLU A 421 31.16 -3.38 22.48
C GLU A 421 31.94 -4.36 21.60
N HIS A 422 33.26 -4.45 21.81
CA HIS A 422 34.17 -5.24 20.97
C HIS A 422 35.11 -6.08 21.83
N SER A 423 35.46 -7.26 21.31
CA SER A 423 36.51 -8.11 21.91
C SER A 423 37.89 -7.84 21.30
N ILE A 424 38.82 -7.30 22.08
CA ILE A 424 40.23 -7.13 21.70
C ILE A 424 41.01 -8.41 22.04
N SER A 425 41.84 -8.88 21.10
CA SER A 425 42.77 -9.98 21.31
C SER A 425 44.21 -9.52 21.07
N VAL A 426 45.14 -10.02 21.88
CA VAL A 426 46.58 -9.81 21.71
C VAL A 426 47.23 -11.13 21.36
N LYS A 427 48.05 -11.13 20.32
CA LYS A 427 48.78 -12.27 19.81
C LYS A 427 50.28 -11.99 19.84
N SER A 428 51.06 -13.01 20.20
CA SER A 428 52.52 -12.92 20.10
C SER A 428 52.94 -12.99 18.63
N SER A 429 53.81 -12.09 18.19
CA SER A 429 54.39 -12.13 16.85
C SER A 429 55.28 -13.36 16.62
N ASP A 430 55.79 -14.00 17.68
CA ASP A 430 56.80 -15.06 17.55
C ASP A 430 56.19 -16.45 17.37
N ASN A 431 55.06 -16.74 18.04
CA ASN A 431 54.44 -18.07 18.04
C ASN A 431 52.99 -18.07 17.55
N GLY A 432 52.42 -16.90 17.26
CA GLY A 432 51.06 -16.74 16.78
C GLY A 432 49.95 -17.14 17.76
N ALA A 433 50.29 -17.45 19.02
CA ALA A 433 49.31 -17.78 20.04
C ALA A 433 48.61 -16.52 20.56
N ILE A 434 47.32 -16.62 20.84
CA ILE A 434 46.54 -15.57 21.50
C ILE A 434 46.96 -15.57 22.97
N LEU A 435 47.57 -14.46 23.40
CA LEU A 435 48.08 -14.28 24.75
C LEU A 435 47.00 -13.79 25.72
N LYS A 436 46.02 -13.02 25.23
CA LYS A 436 44.95 -12.46 26.05
C LYS A 436 43.79 -11.97 25.20
N LYS A 437 42.57 -12.11 25.73
CA LYS A 437 41.34 -11.52 25.19
C LYS A 437 40.69 -10.63 26.24
N ASP A 438 40.19 -9.48 25.85
CA ASP A 438 39.53 -8.50 26.73
C ASP A 438 38.40 -7.78 25.96
N THR A 439 37.49 -7.13 26.66
CA THR A 439 36.38 -6.36 26.06
C THR A 439 36.58 -4.86 26.24
N VAL A 440 36.08 -4.11 25.27
CA VAL A 440 36.10 -2.65 25.26
C VAL A 440 34.80 -2.12 24.67
N LYS A 441 34.31 -1.00 25.20
CA LYS A 441 33.11 -0.34 24.70
C LYS A 441 33.45 1.05 24.19
N ILE A 442 33.06 1.35 22.96
CA ILE A 442 33.13 2.69 22.37
C ILE A 442 31.73 3.29 22.42
N GLU A 443 31.55 4.34 23.23
CA GLU A 443 30.23 4.93 23.51
C GLU A 443 29.80 5.96 22.46
N ARG A 444 30.74 6.55 21.71
CA ARG A 444 30.45 7.61 20.72
C ARG A 444 31.49 7.67 19.60
N ALA A 445 31.09 8.22 18.44
CA ALA A 445 31.99 8.50 17.32
C ALA A 445 33.21 9.34 17.75
N GLN A 446 34.34 9.13 17.10
CA GLN A 446 35.61 9.86 17.29
C GLN A 446 36.19 9.79 18.72
N ALA A 447 35.61 8.97 19.60
CA ALA A 447 36.19 8.72 20.91
C ALA A 447 37.47 7.88 20.77
N ILE A 448 38.50 8.27 21.53
CA ILE A 448 39.68 7.45 21.75
C ILE A 448 39.51 6.79 23.11
N VAL A 449 39.28 5.48 23.13
CA VAL A 449 39.15 4.71 24.37
C VAL A 449 40.52 4.20 24.78
N LYS A 450 40.93 4.52 26.02
CA LYS A 450 42.18 4.03 26.58
C LYS A 450 41.99 2.64 27.19
N LYS A 451 42.72 1.63 26.69
CA LYS A 451 42.68 0.26 27.22
C LYS A 451 44.10 -0.28 27.39
N ASN A 452 44.57 -0.39 28.62
CA ASN A 452 45.87 -1.00 28.90
C ASN A 452 45.70 -2.49 29.18
N MET A 453 46.64 -3.30 28.69
CA MET A 453 46.59 -4.76 28.84
C MET A 453 47.85 -5.27 29.52
N ALA A 454 47.69 -5.86 30.72
CA ALA A 454 48.77 -6.56 31.41
C ALA A 454 48.59 -8.07 31.21
N ILE A 455 49.58 -8.72 30.63
CA ILE A 455 49.63 -10.17 30.38
C ILE A 455 50.52 -10.79 31.47
N THR A 456 49.93 -11.66 32.28
CA THR A 456 50.67 -12.39 33.33
C THR A 456 51.08 -13.77 32.83
N ALA A 457 52.09 -14.40 33.44
CA ALA A 457 52.59 -15.71 33.03
C ALA A 457 51.52 -16.82 33.03
N GLN A 458 50.40 -16.63 33.73
CA GLN A 458 49.26 -17.56 33.76
C GLN A 458 48.33 -17.42 32.54
N ASP A 459 48.36 -16.29 31.82
CA ASP A 459 47.48 -16.03 30.68
C ASP A 459 47.92 -16.79 29.40
N GLY A 460 49.17 -17.27 29.32
CA GLY A 460 49.74 -17.96 28.15
C GLY A 460 49.36 -19.44 27.99
N GLY A 461 48.26 -19.89 28.60
CA GLY A 461 47.99 -21.30 28.86
C GLY A 461 46.62 -21.84 28.42
N GLN A 462 45.87 -21.17 27.54
CA GLN A 462 44.69 -21.78 26.91
C GLN A 462 45.05 -22.28 25.51
N LYS A 463 45.29 -23.58 25.41
CA LYS A 463 45.33 -24.34 24.15
C LYS A 463 43.93 -24.51 23.57
#